data_AF-A0A0Q7JW97-F1
#
_entry.id   AF-A0A0Q7JW97-F1
#
_cell.length_a   1.000
_cell.length_b   1.000
_cell.length_c   1.000
_cell.angle_alpha   90.00
_cell.angle_beta   90.00
_cell.angle_gamma   90.00
#
_symmetry.space_group_name_H-M   'P 1'
#
loop_
_entity.id
_entity.type
_entity.pdbx_description
1 polymer ?
#
loop_
_entity_poly.entity_id
_entity_poly.type
_entity_poly.pdbx_seq_one_letter_code
_entity_poly.pdbx_strand_id
1 'polypeptide(L)'
;MSGTKKITALQLYFVLILSIGITNHVLLIPVLLHWGKRDSWLGAAVSLIPMLLWVCLLYIVIKRTKQQNMMEWIQRKFGKVVVFPFKLFLITICIAQPIITIKEMVTWTHVTYLPRTPPFMIALLFIIFCFFAARSGVRAIAITSGILLPVVVFLGYFVMGANFQYKNYSLLTPLFTHGYGPTLASIMLTCGASFELLAIVFLQHHVDTRIRLPALLILAACVIGLTIGPLTGSIAIFGPFEAADLRYPAFEQWRMVTLGKYISHLDFLSIFQWISGACVRTSMLMFLSVDVIGIQKKRTRTLTLIGISLLFLAASLYPVSDNQMVHLIQNRYYPIMFGIGLSLLLVLLVMSILPGKRKEKNA
;
A
#
# COMPACT_ATOMS: atom_id res chain seq x y z
N MET A 1 7.04 -24.37 18.90
CA MET A 1 7.80 -23.13 18.63
C MET A 1 8.91 -23.45 17.63
N SER A 2 8.62 -23.40 16.33
CA SER A 2 9.65 -23.45 15.29
C SER A 2 10.10 -22.01 15.06
N GLY A 3 11.38 -21.71 15.25
CA GLY A 3 11.95 -20.35 15.27
C GLY A 3 11.31 -19.42 14.25
N THR A 4 10.53 -18.46 14.74
CA THR A 4 10.01 -17.36 13.91
C THR A 4 11.23 -16.61 13.39
N LYS A 5 11.43 -16.65 12.06
CA LYS A 5 12.49 -15.88 11.41
C LYS A 5 12.09 -14.41 11.49
N LYS A 6 12.52 -13.75 12.56
CA LYS A 6 12.21 -12.36 12.83
C LYS A 6 13.04 -11.42 11.94
N ILE A 7 12.50 -10.22 11.73
CA ILE A 7 13.08 -9.14 10.90
C ILE A 7 13.36 -7.91 11.76
N THR A 8 14.15 -6.97 11.24
CA THR A 8 14.32 -5.67 11.89
C THR A 8 13.17 -4.72 11.57
N ALA A 9 12.98 -3.67 12.36
CA ALA A 9 11.96 -2.66 12.13
C ALA A 9 12.20 -1.93 10.81
N LEU A 10 13.47 -1.66 10.48
CA LEU A 10 13.87 -1.06 9.20
C LEU A 10 13.45 -1.92 8.01
N GLN A 11 13.68 -3.23 8.10
CA GLN A 11 13.23 -4.20 7.08
C GLN A 11 11.71 -4.18 6.90
N LEU A 12 10.94 -4.08 7.99
CA LEU A 12 9.49 -3.93 7.90
C LEU A 12 9.10 -2.58 7.25
N TYR A 13 9.81 -1.50 7.55
CA TYR A 13 9.55 -0.21 6.90
C TYR A 13 9.79 -0.28 5.39
N PHE A 14 10.81 -1.01 4.92
CA PHE A 14 11.02 -1.20 3.49
C PHE A 14 9.87 -1.96 2.81
N VAL A 15 9.33 -2.98 3.48
CA VAL A 15 8.13 -3.70 3.00
C VAL A 15 6.94 -2.75 2.90
N LEU A 16 6.71 -1.94 3.93
CA LEU A 16 5.58 -0.99 3.96
C LEU A 16 5.72 0.13 2.93
N ILE A 17 6.93 0.68 2.74
CA ILE A 17 7.19 1.72 1.74
C ILE A 17 6.91 1.20 0.33
N LEU A 18 7.38 0.00 -0.03
CA LEU A 18 7.07 -0.60 -1.33
C LEU A 18 5.58 -0.95 -1.48
N SER A 19 4.96 -1.49 -0.43
CA SER A 19 3.55 -1.90 -0.44
C SER A 19 2.60 -0.71 -0.59
N ILE A 20 2.87 0.37 0.13
CA ILE A 20 2.04 1.58 0.09
C ILE A 20 2.40 2.42 -1.14
N GLY A 21 3.67 2.40 -1.55
CA GLY A 21 4.17 3.10 -2.73
C GLY A 21 3.32 2.83 -3.96
N ILE A 22 2.98 1.57 -4.29
CA ILE A 22 2.13 1.27 -5.44
C ILE A 22 0.72 1.91 -5.30
N THR A 23 0.11 1.87 -4.12
CA THR A 23 -1.23 2.43 -3.92
C THR A 23 -1.25 3.95 -3.92
N ASN A 24 -0.23 4.58 -3.35
CA ASN A 24 -0.12 6.04 -3.25
C ASN A 24 0.40 6.69 -4.54
N HIS A 25 1.35 6.07 -5.20
CA HIS A 25 2.03 6.63 -6.37
C HIS A 25 1.32 6.31 -7.68
N VAL A 26 0.70 5.13 -7.79
CA VAL A 26 0.13 4.66 -9.07
C VAL A 26 -1.37 4.77 -9.08
N LEU A 27 -2.01 4.18 -8.07
CA LEU A 27 -3.47 4.07 -8.04
C LEU A 27 -4.14 5.36 -7.55
N LEU A 28 -3.52 6.06 -6.59
CA LEU A 28 -4.11 7.25 -5.96
C LEU A 28 -3.94 8.52 -6.81
N ILE A 29 -2.81 8.71 -7.50
CA ILE A 29 -2.54 9.94 -8.28
C ILE A 29 -3.65 10.29 -9.28
N PRO A 30 -4.14 9.39 -10.15
CA PRO A 30 -5.24 9.73 -11.05
C PRO A 30 -6.54 10.07 -10.30
N VAL A 31 -6.78 9.49 -9.12
CA VAL A 31 -7.92 9.84 -8.27
C VAL A 31 -7.77 11.25 -7.69
N LEU A 32 -6.57 11.59 -7.22
CA LEU A 32 -6.28 12.93 -6.69
C LEU A 32 -6.40 14.00 -7.78
N LEU A 33 -5.94 13.72 -9.00
CA LEU A 33 -6.09 14.64 -10.11
C LEU A 33 -7.55 14.78 -10.56
N HIS A 34 -8.32 13.68 -10.56
CA HIS A 34 -9.75 13.71 -10.88
C HIS A 34 -10.55 14.65 -9.94
N TRP A 35 -10.36 14.51 -8.63
CA TRP A 35 -11.10 15.28 -7.62
C TRP A 35 -10.47 16.65 -7.29
N GLY A 36 -9.15 16.67 -7.17
CA GLY A 36 -8.38 17.81 -6.69
C GLY A 36 -7.81 18.68 -7.80
N LYS A 37 -7.60 18.12 -9.01
CA LYS A 37 -6.91 18.78 -10.13
C LYS A 37 -5.64 19.49 -9.65
N ARG A 38 -5.55 20.82 -9.82
CA ARG A 38 -4.41 21.63 -9.37
C ARG A 38 -4.22 21.58 -7.86
N ASP A 39 -5.29 21.66 -7.09
CA ASP A 39 -5.25 21.75 -5.62
C ASP A 39 -4.89 20.41 -4.95
N SER A 40 -4.86 19.33 -5.74
CA SER A 40 -4.60 17.97 -5.26
C SER A 40 -3.26 17.82 -4.55
N TRP A 41 -2.21 18.48 -5.05
CA TRP A 41 -0.87 18.37 -4.47
C TRP A 41 -0.81 18.99 -3.07
N LEU A 42 -1.50 20.11 -2.87
CA LEU A 42 -1.57 20.75 -1.56
C LEU A 42 -2.34 19.88 -0.59
N GLY A 43 -3.47 19.31 -1.01
CA GLY A 43 -4.24 18.39 -0.16
C GLY A 43 -3.44 17.14 0.22
N ALA A 44 -2.69 16.56 -0.73
CA ALA A 44 -1.77 15.48 -0.44
C ALA A 44 -0.67 15.91 0.56
N ALA A 45 -0.10 17.11 0.42
CA ALA A 45 0.91 17.63 1.35
C ALA A 45 0.35 17.86 2.76
N VAL A 46 -0.81 18.50 2.87
CA VAL A 46 -1.47 18.77 4.15
C VAL A 46 -1.90 17.48 4.85
N SER A 47 -2.16 16.40 4.11
CA SER A 47 -2.45 15.07 4.69
C SER A 47 -1.32 14.52 5.57
N LEU A 48 -0.11 15.06 5.48
CA LEU A 48 0.98 14.73 6.41
C LEU A 48 0.58 15.00 7.86
N ILE A 49 -0.15 16.08 8.16
CA ILE A 49 -0.56 16.45 9.52
C ILE A 49 -1.43 15.37 10.17
N PRO A 50 -2.60 14.98 9.59
CA PRO A 50 -3.39 13.89 10.15
C PRO A 50 -2.63 12.55 10.13
N MET A 51 -1.68 12.35 9.21
CA MET A 51 -0.88 11.13 9.18
C MET A 51 0.18 11.03 10.28
N LEU A 52 0.77 12.14 10.69
CA LEU A 52 1.64 12.17 11.86
C LEU A 52 0.83 11.87 13.12
N LEU A 53 -0.36 12.44 13.26
CA LEU A 53 -1.27 12.14 14.37
C LEU A 53 -1.65 10.65 14.39
N TRP A 54 -2.05 10.12 13.25
CA TRP A 54 -2.39 8.70 13.08
C TRP A 54 -1.24 7.77 13.49
N VAL A 55 -0.01 8.09 13.10
CA VAL A 55 1.15 7.29 13.48
C VAL A 55 1.44 7.38 14.99
N CYS A 56 1.25 8.54 15.62
CA CYS A 56 1.32 8.65 17.08
C CYS A 56 0.32 7.71 17.76
N LEU A 57 -0.91 7.64 17.23
CA LEU A 57 -1.95 6.73 17.71
C LEU A 57 -1.58 5.25 17.49
N LEU A 58 -1.07 4.89 16.31
CA LEU A 58 -0.54 3.55 16.05
C LEU A 58 0.56 3.17 17.05
N TYR A 59 1.47 4.10 17.33
CA TYR A 59 2.57 3.87 18.28
C TYR A 59 2.06 3.60 19.70
N ILE A 60 0.98 4.28 20.13
CA ILE A 60 0.34 4.00 21.42
C ILE A 60 -0.13 2.55 21.49
N VAL A 61 -0.79 2.05 20.44
CA VAL A 61 -1.24 0.64 20.34
C VAL A 61 -0.05 -0.32 20.42
N ILE A 62 1.01 -0.07 19.65
CA ILE A 62 2.24 -0.90 19.64
C ILE A 62 2.89 -0.93 21.04
N LYS A 63 3.01 0.23 21.69
CA LYS A 63 3.60 0.35 23.04
C LYS A 63 2.77 -0.39 24.09
N ARG A 64 1.43 -0.27 24.03
CA ARG A 64 0.51 -0.93 24.97
C ARG A 64 0.48 -2.45 24.78
N THR A 65 0.56 -2.92 23.54
CA THR A 65 0.63 -4.35 23.22
C THR A 65 2.02 -4.95 23.39
N LYS A 66 3.05 -4.13 23.65
CA LYS A 66 4.45 -4.55 23.83
C LYS A 66 4.97 -5.38 22.64
N GLN A 67 4.58 -5.03 21.41
CA GLN A 67 4.95 -5.77 20.19
C GLN A 67 4.54 -7.26 20.20
N GLN A 68 3.52 -7.64 20.98
CA GLN A 68 2.97 -8.99 20.96
C GLN A 68 2.13 -9.22 19.70
N ASN A 69 1.86 -10.48 19.37
CA ASN A 69 0.92 -10.81 18.30
C ASN A 69 -0.47 -10.24 18.65
N MET A 70 -1.00 -9.39 17.78
CA MET A 70 -2.23 -8.66 18.06
C MET A 70 -3.44 -9.59 18.23
N MET A 71 -3.54 -10.67 17.43
CA MET A 71 -4.63 -11.64 17.57
C MET A 71 -4.55 -12.36 18.92
N GLU A 72 -3.36 -12.82 19.30
CA GLU A 72 -3.15 -13.48 20.59
C GLU A 72 -3.41 -12.53 21.77
N TRP A 73 -3.01 -11.26 21.63
CA TRP A 73 -3.22 -10.24 22.63
C TRP A 73 -4.71 -9.94 22.84
N ILE A 74 -5.48 -9.75 21.75
CA ILE A 74 -6.95 -9.56 21.82
C ILE A 74 -7.62 -10.80 22.41
N GLN A 75 -7.25 -12.00 21.95
CA GLN A 75 -7.82 -13.26 22.45
C GLN A 75 -7.59 -13.44 23.95
N ARG A 76 -6.38 -13.14 24.45
CA ARG A 76 -6.05 -13.23 25.88
C ARG A 76 -6.83 -12.23 26.72
N LYS A 77 -7.07 -11.03 26.21
CA LYS A 77 -7.68 -9.93 26.97
C LYS A 77 -9.21 -9.96 26.96
N PHE A 78 -9.80 -10.28 25.81
CA PHE A 78 -11.25 -10.19 25.56
C PHE A 78 -11.91 -11.55 25.24
N GLY A 79 -11.13 -12.60 25.00
CA GLY A 79 -11.63 -13.94 24.73
C GLY A 79 -11.83 -14.26 23.24
N LYS A 80 -12.25 -15.50 22.97
CA LYS A 80 -12.39 -16.05 21.60
C LYS A 80 -13.52 -15.39 20.79
N VAL A 81 -14.60 -15.00 21.45
CA VAL A 81 -15.77 -14.37 20.80
C VAL A 81 -15.40 -13.04 20.16
N VAL A 82 -14.52 -12.26 20.79
CA VAL A 82 -14.11 -10.94 20.30
C VAL A 82 -13.02 -11.03 19.24
N VAL A 83 -12.06 -11.96 19.37
CA VAL A 83 -10.98 -12.09 18.38
C VAL A 83 -11.46 -12.67 17.05
N PHE A 84 -12.49 -13.52 17.04
CA PHE A 84 -13.00 -14.16 15.82
C PHE A 84 -13.45 -13.17 14.74
N PRO A 85 -14.38 -12.22 15.01
CA PRO A 85 -14.79 -11.23 14.00
C PRO A 85 -13.62 -10.36 13.55
N PHE A 86 -12.66 -10.08 14.44
CA PHE A 86 -11.47 -9.30 14.11
C PHE A 86 -10.56 -10.03 13.11
N LYS A 87 -10.34 -11.34 13.32
CA LYS A 87 -9.62 -12.19 12.36
C LYS A 87 -10.34 -12.24 11.03
N LEU A 88 -11.65 -12.48 11.03
CA LEU A 88 -12.45 -12.54 9.81
C LEU A 88 -12.35 -11.24 9.01
N PHE A 89 -12.52 -10.10 9.69
CA PHE A 89 -12.44 -8.78 9.08
C PHE A 89 -11.07 -8.52 8.43
N LEU A 90 -9.97 -8.82 9.14
CA LEU A 90 -8.62 -8.65 8.59
C LEU A 90 -8.33 -9.59 7.43
N ILE A 91 -8.80 -10.84 7.48
CA ILE A 91 -8.65 -11.78 6.37
C ILE A 91 -9.38 -11.24 5.14
N THR A 92 -10.60 -10.71 5.29
CA THR A 92 -11.33 -10.08 4.19
C THR A 92 -10.54 -8.94 3.55
N ILE A 93 -9.93 -8.06 4.34
CA ILE A 93 -9.06 -6.99 3.82
C ILE A 93 -7.85 -7.58 3.09
N CYS A 94 -7.17 -8.57 3.69
CA CYS A 94 -5.99 -9.21 3.10
C CYS A 94 -6.29 -9.99 1.82
N ILE A 95 -7.56 -10.33 1.56
CA ILE A 95 -8.00 -10.98 0.32
C ILE A 95 -8.50 -9.96 -0.70
N ALA A 96 -9.27 -8.94 -0.29
CA ALA A 96 -9.84 -7.95 -1.19
C ALA A 96 -8.77 -7.02 -1.81
N GLN A 97 -7.79 -6.59 -1.01
CA GLN A 97 -6.77 -5.62 -1.44
C GLN A 97 -5.85 -6.16 -2.55
N PRO A 98 -5.32 -7.40 -2.47
CA PRO A 98 -4.52 -7.95 -3.56
C PRO A 98 -5.30 -8.18 -4.84
N ILE A 99 -6.61 -8.47 -4.79
CA ILE A 99 -7.42 -8.65 -6.00
C ILE A 99 -7.39 -7.38 -6.85
N ILE A 100 -7.59 -6.21 -6.24
CA ILE A 100 -7.53 -4.91 -6.92
C ILE A 100 -6.12 -4.66 -7.45
N THR A 101 -5.10 -4.92 -6.64
CA THR A 101 -3.69 -4.75 -7.02
C THR A 101 -3.32 -5.61 -8.23
N ILE A 102 -3.71 -6.88 -8.23
CA ILE A 102 -3.46 -7.83 -9.32
C ILE A 102 -4.21 -7.39 -10.57
N LYS A 103 -5.48 -6.99 -10.45
CA LYS A 103 -6.26 -6.53 -11.60
C LYS A 103 -5.62 -5.31 -12.26
N GLU A 104 -5.28 -4.28 -11.50
CA GLU A 104 -4.63 -3.06 -12.03
C GLU A 104 -3.26 -3.37 -12.63
N MET A 105 -2.45 -4.21 -11.97
CA MET A 105 -1.13 -4.61 -12.49
C MET A 105 -1.26 -5.37 -13.81
N VAL A 106 -2.19 -6.32 -13.91
CA VAL A 106 -2.41 -7.13 -15.11
C VAL A 106 -2.94 -6.27 -16.25
N THR A 107 -3.97 -5.45 -15.99
CA THR A 107 -4.56 -4.55 -17.00
C THR A 107 -3.51 -3.59 -17.54
N TRP A 108 -2.75 -2.92 -16.66
CA TRP A 108 -1.72 -2.00 -17.09
C TRP A 108 -0.62 -2.68 -17.92
N THR A 109 -0.12 -3.83 -17.45
CA THR A 109 0.93 -4.57 -18.15
C THR A 109 0.47 -5.02 -19.53
N HIS A 110 -0.77 -5.50 -19.62
CA HIS A 110 -1.38 -5.92 -20.88
C HIS A 110 -1.53 -4.76 -21.86
N VAL A 111 -2.10 -3.62 -21.41
CA VAL A 111 -2.35 -2.47 -22.29
C VAL A 111 -1.05 -1.79 -22.72
N THR A 112 -0.03 -1.78 -21.86
CA THR A 112 1.18 -0.96 -22.09
C THR A 112 2.31 -1.74 -22.78
N TYR A 113 2.54 -3.01 -22.40
CA TYR A 113 3.75 -3.74 -22.82
C TYR A 113 3.49 -5.08 -23.46
N LEU A 114 2.47 -5.80 -23.01
CA LEU A 114 2.19 -7.17 -23.44
C LEU A 114 0.80 -7.30 -24.08
N PRO A 115 0.43 -6.48 -25.09
CA PRO A 115 -0.92 -6.46 -25.65
C PRO A 115 -1.30 -7.72 -26.42
N ARG A 116 -0.30 -8.53 -26.79
CA ARG A 116 -0.49 -9.84 -27.45
C ARG A 116 -0.48 -11.02 -26.47
N THR A 117 -0.21 -10.78 -25.18
CA THR A 117 -0.16 -11.84 -24.17
C THR A 117 -1.50 -11.93 -23.45
N PRO A 118 -2.13 -13.10 -23.33
CA PRO A 118 -3.39 -13.23 -22.60
C PRO A 118 -3.26 -12.74 -21.13
N PRO A 119 -4.18 -11.90 -20.62
CA PRO A 119 -4.14 -11.40 -19.24
C PRO A 119 -4.00 -12.51 -18.19
N PHE A 120 -4.58 -13.68 -18.46
CA PHE A 120 -4.45 -14.87 -17.64
C PHE A 120 -2.99 -15.27 -17.39
N MET A 121 -2.14 -15.27 -18.43
CA MET A 121 -0.74 -15.68 -18.29
C MET A 121 0.04 -14.68 -17.44
N ILE A 122 -0.23 -13.38 -17.60
CA ILE A 122 0.37 -12.31 -16.80
C ILE A 122 -0.01 -12.50 -15.32
N ALA A 123 -1.30 -12.70 -15.04
CA ALA A 123 -1.81 -12.93 -13.70
C ALA A 123 -1.21 -14.20 -13.06
N LEU A 124 -1.16 -15.31 -13.81
CA LEU A 124 -0.64 -16.59 -13.35
C LEU A 124 0.83 -16.48 -12.92
N LEU A 125 1.70 -15.92 -13.78
CA LEU A 125 3.12 -15.76 -13.48
C LEU A 125 3.35 -14.84 -12.28
N PHE A 126 2.62 -13.71 -12.22
CA PHE A 126 2.69 -12.78 -11.10
C PHE A 126 2.28 -13.43 -9.77
N ILE A 127 1.16 -14.17 -9.75
CA ILE A 127 0.65 -14.85 -8.56
C ILE A 127 1.60 -15.97 -8.11
N ILE A 128 2.20 -16.72 -9.04
CA ILE A 128 3.19 -17.75 -8.72
C ILE A 128 4.38 -17.14 -7.97
N PHE A 129 4.88 -16.00 -8.44
CA PHE A 129 5.98 -15.30 -7.77
C PHE A 129 5.58 -14.84 -6.35
N CYS A 130 4.40 -14.22 -6.22
CA CYS A 130 3.88 -13.79 -4.92
C CYS A 130 3.67 -14.97 -3.95
N PHE A 131 3.18 -16.10 -4.46
CA PHE A 131 3.01 -17.32 -3.69
C PHE A 131 4.33 -17.82 -3.10
N PHE A 132 5.41 -17.86 -3.90
CA PHE A 132 6.71 -18.32 -3.41
C PHE A 132 7.30 -17.36 -2.37
N ALA A 133 7.14 -16.05 -2.55
CA ALA A 133 7.54 -15.05 -1.57
C ALA A 133 6.76 -15.20 -0.26
N ALA A 134 5.43 -15.26 -0.31
CA ALA A 134 4.56 -15.44 0.85
C ALA A 134 4.82 -16.78 1.57
N ARG A 135 5.02 -17.86 0.81
CA ARG A 135 5.37 -19.18 1.34
C ARG A 135 6.71 -19.18 2.07
N SER A 136 7.70 -18.45 1.55
CA SER A 136 9.03 -18.32 2.17
C SER A 136 9.00 -17.51 3.46
N GLY A 137 7.97 -16.66 3.63
CA GLY A 137 7.66 -15.95 4.87
C GLY A 137 8.20 -14.52 4.93
N VAL A 138 7.89 -13.82 6.02
CA VAL A 138 8.17 -12.39 6.18
C VAL A 138 9.64 -12.01 5.97
N ARG A 139 10.60 -12.85 6.40
CA ARG A 139 12.02 -12.59 6.18
C ARG A 139 12.41 -12.58 4.70
N ALA A 140 11.84 -13.48 3.89
CA ALA A 140 12.10 -13.48 2.45
C ALA A 140 11.54 -12.21 1.81
N ILE A 141 10.29 -11.85 2.14
CA ILE A 141 9.65 -10.62 1.66
C ILE A 141 10.51 -9.40 2.04
N ALA A 142 10.99 -9.33 3.29
CA ALA A 142 11.73 -8.17 3.75
C ALA A 142 13.16 -8.07 3.17
N ILE A 143 13.84 -9.19 2.93
CA ILE A 143 15.13 -9.20 2.20
C ILE A 143 14.91 -8.72 0.77
N THR A 144 13.90 -9.25 0.08
CA THR A 144 13.53 -8.82 -1.27
C THR A 144 13.22 -7.33 -1.28
N SER A 145 12.43 -6.82 -0.33
CA SER A 145 12.15 -5.38 -0.22
C SER A 145 13.40 -4.54 0.02
N GLY A 146 14.36 -5.03 0.80
CA GLY A 146 15.64 -4.34 1.02
C GLY A 146 16.52 -4.24 -0.22
N ILE A 147 16.40 -5.17 -1.16
CA ILE A 147 17.09 -5.13 -2.45
C ILE A 147 16.33 -4.23 -3.43
N LEU A 148 15.00 -4.35 -3.50
CA LEU A 148 14.18 -3.63 -4.48
C LEU A 148 14.06 -2.13 -4.16
N LEU A 149 13.86 -1.76 -2.89
CA LEU A 149 13.54 -0.38 -2.53
C LEU A 149 14.62 0.64 -2.94
N PRO A 150 15.93 0.43 -2.71
CA PRO A 150 16.96 1.36 -3.15
C PRO A 150 16.92 1.62 -4.66
N VAL A 151 16.72 0.57 -5.46
CA VAL A 151 16.60 0.69 -6.91
C VAL A 151 15.33 1.46 -7.29
N VAL A 152 14.20 1.15 -6.67
CA VAL A 152 12.93 1.86 -6.91
C VAL A 152 13.06 3.36 -6.58
N VAL A 153 13.70 3.70 -5.47
CA VAL A 153 13.92 5.09 -5.05
C VAL A 153 14.86 5.81 -6.01
N PHE A 154 15.97 5.18 -6.39
CA PHE A 154 16.92 5.73 -7.36
C PHE A 154 16.22 6.03 -8.69
N LEU A 155 15.44 5.08 -9.22
CA LEU A 155 14.68 5.28 -10.46
C LEU A 155 13.64 6.41 -10.33
N GLY A 156 13.01 6.57 -9.16
CA GLY A 156 12.09 7.68 -8.91
C GLY A 156 12.78 9.04 -9.01
N TYR A 157 13.93 9.21 -8.37
CA TYR A 157 14.73 10.44 -8.47
C TYR A 157 15.30 10.66 -9.88
N PHE A 158 15.67 9.59 -10.57
CA PHE A 158 16.11 9.66 -11.96
C PHE A 158 15.05 10.27 -12.87
N VAL A 159 13.80 9.77 -12.84
CA VAL A 159 12.69 10.34 -13.63
C VAL A 159 12.41 11.79 -13.23
N MET A 160 12.43 12.07 -11.92
CA MET A 160 12.20 13.40 -11.41
C MET A 160 13.20 14.40 -12.01
N GLY A 161 14.49 14.05 -12.04
CA GLY A 161 15.58 14.87 -12.56
C GLY A 161 15.61 14.95 -14.09
N ALA A 162 15.47 13.82 -14.78
CA ALA A 162 15.49 13.78 -16.25
C ALA A 162 14.36 14.61 -16.89
N ASN A 163 13.21 14.66 -16.23
CA ASN A 163 12.08 15.47 -16.67
C ASN A 163 12.12 16.92 -16.19
N PHE A 164 13.16 17.37 -15.48
CA PHE A 164 13.19 18.74 -14.94
C PHE A 164 13.04 19.80 -16.04
N GLN A 165 13.59 19.54 -17.24
CA GLN A 165 13.46 20.39 -18.43
C GLN A 165 12.02 20.57 -18.93
N TYR A 166 11.10 19.66 -18.61
CA TYR A 166 9.70 19.71 -19.05
C TYR A 166 8.76 20.26 -17.97
N LYS A 167 9.26 20.55 -16.76
CA LYS A 167 8.43 20.93 -15.62
C LYS A 167 8.26 22.44 -15.53
N ASN A 168 7.02 22.89 -15.70
CA ASN A 168 6.62 24.25 -15.37
C ASN A 168 5.88 24.28 -14.03
N TYR A 169 6.60 24.60 -12.95
CA TYR A 169 6.03 24.63 -11.60
C TYR A 169 5.05 25.78 -11.35
N SER A 170 4.95 26.78 -12.24
CA SER A 170 3.92 27.83 -12.11
C SER A 170 2.50 27.27 -12.21
N LEU A 171 2.33 26.12 -12.87
CA LEU A 171 1.06 25.41 -13.04
C LEU A 171 0.49 24.84 -11.74
N LEU A 172 1.29 24.78 -10.65
CA LEU A 172 0.82 24.41 -9.31
C LEU A 172 -0.04 25.50 -8.66
N THR A 173 -0.04 26.72 -9.21
CA THR A 173 -0.75 27.89 -8.71
C THR A 173 -1.59 28.55 -9.81
N PRO A 174 -2.57 29.41 -9.48
CA PRO A 174 -3.09 29.72 -8.14
C PRO A 174 -3.91 28.55 -7.55
N LEU A 175 -3.91 28.46 -6.22
CA LEU A 175 -4.67 27.49 -5.44
C LEU A 175 -6.09 28.00 -5.15
N PHE A 176 -7.02 27.08 -4.84
CA PHE A 176 -8.37 27.37 -4.37
C PHE A 176 -9.25 28.12 -5.36
N THR A 177 -8.96 28.04 -6.66
CA THR A 177 -9.79 28.68 -7.70
C THR A 177 -11.20 28.08 -7.77
N HIS A 178 -11.41 26.89 -7.20
CA HIS A 178 -12.69 26.20 -7.09
C HIS A 178 -13.08 25.95 -5.61
N GLY A 179 -12.60 26.81 -4.69
CA GLY A 179 -12.81 26.69 -3.25
C GLY A 179 -11.93 25.62 -2.58
N TYR A 180 -12.19 25.34 -1.30
CA TYR A 180 -11.38 24.41 -0.49
C TYR A 180 -11.74 22.93 -0.67
N GLY A 181 -12.90 22.62 -1.25
CA GLY A 181 -13.42 21.26 -1.43
C GLY A 181 -12.42 20.29 -2.10
N PRO A 182 -11.80 20.66 -3.24
CA PRO A 182 -10.81 19.82 -3.93
C PRO A 182 -9.59 19.45 -3.05
N THR A 183 -9.11 20.42 -2.26
CA THR A 183 -8.01 20.20 -1.31
C THR A 183 -8.43 19.25 -0.18
N LEU A 184 -9.61 19.47 0.42
CA LEU A 184 -10.14 18.64 1.51
C LEU A 184 -10.39 17.18 1.07
N ALA A 185 -10.95 16.99 -0.13
CA ALA A 185 -11.12 15.67 -0.72
C ALA A 185 -9.76 14.96 -0.87
N SER A 186 -8.75 15.69 -1.36
CA SER A 186 -7.39 15.16 -1.54
C SER A 186 -6.72 14.78 -0.21
N ILE A 187 -6.97 15.51 0.88
CA ILE A 187 -6.52 15.13 2.23
C ILE A 187 -7.13 13.79 2.63
N MET A 188 -8.46 13.65 2.53
CA MET A 188 -9.17 12.43 2.92
C MET A 188 -8.71 11.22 2.09
N LEU A 189 -8.60 11.38 0.76
CA LEU A 189 -8.19 10.32 -0.15
C LEU A 189 -6.75 9.87 0.11
N THR A 190 -5.83 10.80 0.37
CA THR A 190 -4.43 10.48 0.67
C THR A 190 -4.28 9.75 2.01
N CYS A 191 -5.02 10.17 3.04
CA CYS A 191 -5.12 9.44 4.30
C CYS A 191 -5.71 8.04 4.10
N GLY A 192 -6.76 7.94 3.27
CA GLY A 192 -7.42 6.68 2.92
C GLY A 192 -6.52 5.71 2.19
N ALA A 193 -5.61 6.18 1.34
CA ALA A 193 -4.62 5.33 0.66
C ALA A 193 -3.51 4.85 1.60
N SER A 194 -3.14 5.70 2.56
CA SER A 194 -2.06 5.43 3.52
C SER A 194 -2.51 4.62 4.74
N PHE A 195 -3.78 4.20 4.81
CA PHE A 195 -4.36 3.42 5.91
C PHE A 195 -3.60 2.12 6.20
N GLU A 196 -2.96 1.56 5.18
CA GLU A 196 -2.19 0.33 5.27
C GLU A 196 -0.97 0.41 6.18
N LEU A 197 -0.55 1.60 6.61
CA LEU A 197 0.39 1.74 7.72
C LEU A 197 -0.07 0.95 8.95
N LEU A 198 -1.38 0.73 9.13
CA LEU A 198 -1.96 -0.12 10.16
C LEU A 198 -1.46 -1.58 10.12
N ALA A 199 -1.00 -2.09 8.98
CA ALA A 199 -0.41 -3.42 8.84
C ALA A 199 0.78 -3.64 9.79
N ILE A 200 1.49 -2.57 10.17
CA ILE A 200 2.57 -2.63 11.16
C ILE A 200 2.10 -3.24 12.49
N VAL A 201 0.86 -2.97 12.90
CA VAL A 201 0.30 -3.45 14.17
C VAL A 201 0.06 -4.96 14.12
N PHE A 202 -0.22 -5.50 12.93
CA PHE A 202 -0.42 -6.93 12.75
C PHE A 202 0.89 -7.68 12.50
N LEU A 203 1.90 -6.99 11.95
CA LEU A 203 3.23 -7.56 11.69
C LEU A 203 4.25 -7.34 12.81
N GLN A 204 3.96 -6.51 13.82
CA GLN A 204 4.91 -6.10 14.87
C GLN A 204 5.59 -7.27 15.62
N HIS A 205 4.91 -8.41 15.73
CA HIS A 205 5.40 -9.59 16.44
C HIS A 205 6.45 -10.40 15.65
N HIS A 206 6.58 -10.12 14.35
CA HIS A 206 7.68 -10.61 13.51
C HIS A 206 8.92 -9.72 13.58
N VAL A 207 8.86 -8.60 14.32
CA VAL A 207 9.96 -7.64 14.44
C VAL A 207 10.72 -7.86 15.75
N ASP A 208 12.03 -8.06 15.65
CA ASP A 208 12.89 -8.27 16.82
C ASP A 208 13.32 -6.95 17.49
N THR A 209 13.52 -5.91 16.69
CA THR A 209 13.95 -4.60 17.18
C THR A 209 12.77 -3.78 17.65
N ARG A 210 13.00 -2.88 18.60
CA ARG A 210 11.96 -1.98 19.09
C ARG A 210 11.49 -1.01 18.00
N ILE A 211 10.18 -0.98 17.74
CA ILE A 211 9.56 0.05 16.90
C ILE A 211 9.53 1.36 17.70
N ARG A 212 10.10 2.44 17.15
CA ARG A 212 10.24 3.75 17.82
C ARG A 212 9.40 4.80 17.09
N LEU A 213 8.79 5.72 17.85
CA LEU A 213 7.96 6.79 17.30
C LEU A 213 8.69 7.63 16.23
N PRO A 214 9.93 8.12 16.42
CA PRO A 214 10.59 8.93 15.39
C PRO A 214 10.72 8.22 14.05
N ALA A 215 11.01 6.91 14.07
CA ALA A 215 11.10 6.13 12.85
C ALA A 215 9.75 5.97 12.14
N LEU A 216 8.65 5.90 12.89
CA LEU A 216 7.31 5.88 12.31
C LEU A 216 6.90 7.24 11.74
N LEU A 217 7.31 8.35 12.38
CA LEU A 217 7.07 9.69 11.85
C LEU A 217 7.81 9.89 10.52
N ILE A 218 9.06 9.42 10.44
CA ILE A 218 9.82 9.40 9.17
C ILE A 218 9.12 8.52 8.14
N LEU A 219 8.64 7.33 8.53
CA LEU A 219 7.89 6.45 7.62
C LEU A 219 6.64 7.14 7.04
N ALA A 220 5.85 7.85 7.87
CA ALA A 220 4.72 8.62 7.40
C ALA A 220 5.14 9.72 6.40
N ALA A 221 6.19 10.46 6.72
CA ALA A 221 6.73 11.49 5.82
C ALA A 221 7.20 10.90 4.49
N CYS A 222 7.87 9.74 4.50
CA CYS A 222 8.29 9.03 3.28
C CYS A 222 7.07 8.59 2.45
N VAL A 223 6.06 7.99 3.08
CA VAL A 223 4.84 7.52 2.40
C VAL A 223 4.07 8.66 1.73
N ILE A 224 3.98 9.82 2.39
CA ILE A 224 3.33 11.00 1.83
C ILE A 224 4.21 11.66 0.76
N GLY A 225 5.53 11.74 0.97
CA GLY A 225 6.48 12.27 0.00
C GLY A 225 6.47 11.50 -1.33
N LEU A 226 6.28 10.18 -1.29
CA LEU A 226 6.12 9.33 -2.48
C LEU A 226 4.89 9.70 -3.32
N THR A 227 3.86 10.30 -2.73
CA THR A 227 2.69 10.82 -3.46
C THR A 227 2.98 12.21 -4.03
N ILE A 228 3.52 13.12 -3.21
CA ILE A 228 3.65 14.55 -3.57
C ILE A 228 4.54 14.75 -4.79
N GLY A 229 5.73 14.14 -4.80
CA GLY A 229 6.71 14.41 -5.86
C GLY A 229 6.17 14.10 -7.27
N PRO A 230 5.61 12.90 -7.47
CA PRO A 230 5.08 12.52 -8.79
C PRO A 230 3.72 13.15 -9.10
N LEU A 231 2.92 13.50 -8.09
CA LEU A 231 1.70 14.28 -8.30
C LEU A 231 2.02 15.69 -8.80
N THR A 232 2.93 16.40 -8.12
CA THR A 232 3.40 17.72 -8.56
C THR A 232 4.13 17.64 -9.90
N GLY A 233 4.90 16.57 -10.14
CA GLY A 233 5.52 16.29 -11.44
C GLY A 233 4.49 16.14 -12.56
N SER A 234 3.38 15.44 -12.31
CA SER A 234 2.30 15.28 -13.30
C SER A 234 1.66 16.64 -13.64
N ILE A 235 1.37 17.47 -12.63
CA ILE A 235 0.78 18.80 -12.85
C ILE A 235 1.78 19.73 -13.54
N ALA A 236 3.07 19.68 -13.19
CA ALA A 236 4.08 20.57 -13.75
C ALA A 236 4.42 20.22 -15.22
N ILE A 237 4.30 18.96 -15.63
CA ILE A 237 4.59 18.54 -17.00
C ILE A 237 3.35 18.68 -17.89
N PHE A 238 2.19 18.20 -17.44
CA PHE A 238 1.00 18.08 -18.27
C PHE A 238 -0.04 19.17 -17.99
N GLY A 239 0.05 19.88 -16.87
CA GLY A 239 -0.99 20.77 -16.39
C GLY A 239 -2.10 20.04 -15.62
N PRO A 240 -2.89 20.75 -14.80
CA PRO A 240 -3.81 20.14 -13.85
C PRO A 240 -5.06 19.48 -14.46
N PHE A 241 -5.44 19.87 -15.69
CA PHE A 241 -6.62 19.35 -16.38
C PHE A 241 -6.25 18.15 -17.25
N GLU A 242 -5.27 18.31 -18.15
CA GLU A 242 -4.78 17.20 -18.97
C GLU A 242 -4.24 16.03 -18.11
N ALA A 243 -3.53 16.33 -17.02
CA ALA A 243 -3.06 15.28 -16.11
C ALA A 243 -4.21 14.47 -15.49
N ALA A 244 -5.40 15.06 -15.32
CA ALA A 244 -6.57 14.38 -14.76
C ALA A 244 -7.23 13.42 -15.76
N ASP A 245 -7.00 13.62 -17.06
CA ASP A 245 -7.53 12.76 -18.14
C ASP A 245 -6.60 11.59 -18.47
N LEU A 246 -5.36 11.61 -17.96
CA LEU A 246 -4.41 10.50 -18.09
C LEU A 246 -4.80 9.32 -17.19
N ARG A 247 -4.92 8.12 -17.78
CA ARG A 247 -5.19 6.88 -17.01
C ARG A 247 -4.07 6.56 -16.01
N TYR A 248 -2.81 6.79 -16.40
CA TYR A 248 -1.62 6.50 -15.59
C TYR A 248 -0.62 7.68 -15.62
N PRO A 249 -0.89 8.80 -14.92
CA PRO A 249 -0.08 10.01 -15.01
C PRO A 249 1.41 9.81 -14.64
N ALA A 250 1.68 8.96 -13.64
CA ALA A 250 3.04 8.62 -13.25
C ALA A 250 3.80 7.81 -14.31
N PHE A 251 3.11 7.00 -15.11
CA PHE A 251 3.70 6.28 -16.23
C PHE A 251 3.96 7.22 -17.41
N GLU A 252 3.08 8.19 -17.66
CA GLU A 252 3.31 9.19 -18.71
C GLU A 252 4.55 10.05 -18.44
N GLN A 253 4.88 10.32 -17.16
CA GLN A 253 6.17 10.95 -16.83
C GLN A 253 7.37 10.12 -17.31
N TRP A 254 7.30 8.79 -17.19
CA TRP A 254 8.35 7.91 -17.71
C TRP A 254 8.48 8.00 -19.23
N ARG A 255 7.36 8.13 -19.95
CA ARG A 255 7.35 8.30 -21.41
C ARG A 255 7.97 9.62 -21.88
N MET A 256 7.96 10.64 -21.03
CA MET A 256 8.61 11.93 -21.30
C MET A 256 10.14 11.89 -21.14
N VAL A 257 10.69 10.87 -20.47
CA VAL A 257 12.12 10.81 -20.19
C VAL A 257 12.92 10.62 -21.47
N THR A 258 13.78 11.59 -21.77
CA THR A 258 14.79 11.51 -22.83
C THR A 258 16.16 11.91 -22.27
N LEU A 259 17.21 11.17 -22.65
CA LEU A 259 18.60 11.52 -22.34
C LEU A 259 19.32 11.94 -23.63
N GLY A 260 19.56 13.24 -23.76
CA GLY A 260 20.16 13.83 -24.96
C GLY A 260 19.27 13.62 -26.19
N LYS A 261 19.90 13.42 -27.34
CA LYS A 261 19.19 13.25 -28.63
C LYS A 261 18.88 11.78 -28.97
N TYR A 262 19.44 10.83 -28.24
CA TYR A 262 19.57 9.44 -28.73
C TYR A 262 18.93 8.38 -27.82
N ILE A 263 18.72 8.67 -26.53
CA ILE A 263 18.13 7.71 -25.60
C ILE A 263 16.72 8.17 -25.26
N SER A 264 15.74 7.54 -25.89
CA SER A 264 14.30 7.63 -25.58
C SER A 264 13.78 6.26 -25.13
N HIS A 265 12.52 6.20 -24.67
CA HIS A 265 11.85 4.95 -24.26
C HIS A 265 12.49 4.25 -23.04
N LEU A 266 12.85 5.03 -22.02
CA LEU A 266 13.25 4.48 -20.71
C LEU A 266 12.05 4.06 -19.85
N ASP A 267 10.84 4.09 -20.42
CA ASP A 267 9.60 3.83 -19.73
C ASP A 267 9.46 2.38 -19.26
N PHE A 268 10.13 1.42 -19.89
CA PHE A 268 10.21 0.03 -19.41
C PHE A 268 10.76 -0.11 -17.97
N LEU A 269 11.56 0.85 -17.49
CA LEU A 269 12.05 0.87 -16.10
C LEU A 269 10.92 1.11 -15.09
N SER A 270 9.80 1.71 -15.52
CA SER A 270 8.58 1.83 -14.70
C SER A 270 8.00 0.48 -14.32
N ILE A 271 8.12 -0.53 -15.20
CA ILE A 271 7.65 -1.91 -14.95
C ILE A 271 8.33 -2.48 -13.72
N PHE A 272 9.64 -2.30 -13.62
CA PHE A 272 10.40 -2.76 -12.47
C PHE A 272 9.85 -2.14 -11.17
N GLN A 273 9.57 -0.83 -11.15
CA GLN A 273 9.03 -0.17 -9.96
C GLN A 273 7.63 -0.69 -9.59
N TRP A 274 6.74 -0.81 -10.57
CA TRP A 274 5.36 -1.24 -10.32
C TRP A 274 5.27 -2.70 -9.91
N ILE A 275 5.94 -3.60 -10.63
CA ILE A 275 5.95 -5.02 -10.30
C ILE A 275 6.60 -5.23 -8.93
N SER A 276 7.66 -4.48 -8.58
CA SER A 276 8.28 -4.55 -7.26
C SER A 276 7.30 -4.21 -6.14
N GLY A 277 6.59 -3.08 -6.26
CA GLY A 277 5.60 -2.64 -5.26
C GLY A 277 4.41 -3.60 -5.17
N ALA A 278 3.81 -3.95 -6.31
CA ALA A 278 2.67 -4.86 -6.39
C ALA A 278 3.01 -6.24 -5.84
N CYS A 279 4.19 -6.78 -6.18
CA CYS A 279 4.65 -8.07 -5.68
C CYS A 279 4.81 -8.06 -4.16
N VAL A 280 5.52 -7.08 -3.60
CA VAL A 280 5.76 -6.98 -2.16
C VAL A 280 4.43 -6.84 -1.41
N ARG A 281 3.54 -5.96 -1.90
CA ARG A 281 2.19 -5.76 -1.38
C ARG A 281 1.37 -7.06 -1.35
N THR A 282 1.22 -7.72 -2.49
CA THR A 282 0.44 -8.95 -2.62
C THR A 282 1.03 -10.06 -1.76
N SER A 283 2.36 -10.25 -1.80
CA SER A 283 3.05 -11.25 -0.99
C SER A 283 2.88 -11.01 0.51
N MET A 284 2.97 -9.75 0.96
CA MET A 284 2.77 -9.36 2.36
C MET A 284 1.34 -9.67 2.81
N LEU A 285 0.34 -9.30 2.02
CA LEU A 285 -1.07 -9.53 2.37
C LEU A 285 -1.45 -11.02 2.33
N MET A 286 -0.89 -11.79 1.39
CA MET A 286 -0.99 -13.27 1.39
C MET A 286 -0.33 -13.90 2.61
N PHE A 287 0.83 -13.39 3.02
CA PHE A 287 1.50 -13.86 4.23
C PHE A 287 0.65 -13.54 5.46
N LEU A 288 0.18 -12.29 5.57
CA LEU A 288 -0.59 -11.80 6.69
C LEU A 288 -1.92 -12.52 6.86
N SER A 289 -2.63 -12.85 5.78
CA SER A 289 -3.89 -13.59 5.87
C SER A 289 -3.72 -14.94 6.55
N VAL A 290 -2.69 -15.71 6.20
CA VAL A 290 -2.41 -17.01 6.81
C VAL A 290 -1.87 -16.88 8.24
N ASP A 291 -1.09 -15.84 8.50
CA ASP A 291 -0.56 -15.52 9.83
C ASP A 291 -1.68 -15.17 10.83
N VAL A 292 -2.67 -14.38 10.40
CA VAL A 292 -3.86 -14.02 11.19
C VAL A 292 -4.73 -15.25 11.52
N ILE A 293 -4.87 -16.19 10.58
CA ILE A 293 -5.55 -17.47 10.86
C ILE A 293 -4.82 -18.24 11.96
N GLY A 294 -3.48 -18.20 11.98
CA GLY A 294 -2.65 -18.88 12.96
C GLY A 294 -2.24 -20.30 12.55
N ILE A 295 -2.13 -20.57 11.24
CA ILE A 295 -1.78 -21.90 10.72
C ILE A 295 -0.29 -22.19 10.90
N GLN A 296 0.04 -23.07 11.84
CA GLN A 296 1.43 -23.44 12.16
C GLN A 296 1.98 -24.59 11.28
N LYS A 297 1.11 -25.51 10.83
CA LYS A 297 1.55 -26.69 10.06
C LYS A 297 1.98 -26.27 8.65
N LYS A 298 3.23 -26.58 8.27
CA LYS A 298 3.82 -26.19 6.96
C LYS A 298 2.98 -26.66 5.76
N ARG A 299 2.47 -27.89 5.79
CA ARG A 299 1.61 -28.45 4.72
C ARG A 299 0.29 -27.67 4.61
N THR A 300 -0.42 -27.48 5.72
CA THR A 300 -1.68 -26.73 5.74
C THR A 300 -1.48 -25.29 5.30
N ARG A 301 -0.44 -24.61 5.81
CA ARG A 301 -0.06 -23.25 5.41
C ARG A 301 0.16 -23.14 3.89
N THR A 302 0.87 -24.12 3.32
CA THR A 302 1.09 -24.19 1.87
C THR A 302 -0.22 -24.38 1.10
N LEU A 303 -1.06 -25.32 1.53
CA LEU A 303 -2.36 -25.58 0.88
C LEU A 303 -3.29 -24.36 0.95
N THR A 304 -3.32 -23.65 2.08
CA THR A 304 -4.08 -22.40 2.22
C THR A 304 -3.56 -21.33 1.26
N LEU A 305 -2.24 -21.15 1.14
CA LEU A 305 -1.66 -20.22 0.18
C LEU A 305 -1.98 -20.60 -1.27
N ILE A 306 -2.01 -21.90 -1.61
CA ILE A 306 -2.46 -22.37 -2.93
C ILE A 306 -3.92 -21.99 -3.15
N GLY A 307 -4.80 -22.24 -2.18
CA GLY A 307 -6.21 -21.85 -2.26
C GLY A 307 -6.41 -20.34 -2.45
N ILE A 308 -5.66 -19.51 -1.72
CA ILE A 308 -5.66 -18.04 -1.88
C ILE A 308 -5.16 -17.66 -3.28
N SER A 309 -4.12 -18.32 -3.78
CA SER A 309 -3.56 -18.06 -5.13
C SER A 309 -4.57 -18.38 -6.23
N LEU A 310 -5.28 -19.52 -6.10
CA LEU A 310 -6.35 -19.90 -7.01
C LEU A 310 -7.54 -18.94 -6.95
N LEU A 311 -7.91 -18.48 -5.75
CA LEU A 311 -8.93 -17.45 -5.57
C LEU A 311 -8.54 -16.14 -6.28
N PHE A 312 -7.29 -15.69 -6.13
CA PHE A 312 -6.80 -14.50 -6.81
C PHE A 312 -6.79 -14.66 -8.32
N LEU A 313 -6.38 -15.83 -8.82
CA LEU A 313 -6.41 -16.12 -10.25
C LEU A 313 -7.84 -16.09 -10.79
N ALA A 314 -8.78 -16.75 -10.12
CA ALA A 314 -10.20 -16.74 -10.48
C ALA A 314 -10.79 -15.32 -10.44
N ALA A 315 -10.50 -14.54 -9.39
CA ALA A 315 -10.96 -13.16 -9.26
C ALA A 315 -10.36 -12.24 -10.34
N SER A 316 -9.10 -12.46 -10.75
CA SER A 316 -8.47 -11.67 -11.82
C SER A 316 -9.14 -11.87 -13.19
N LEU A 317 -9.70 -13.07 -13.42
CA LEU A 317 -10.42 -13.43 -14.64
C LEU A 317 -11.85 -12.90 -14.68
N TYR A 318 -12.39 -12.44 -13.56
CA TYR A 318 -13.73 -11.87 -13.52
C TYR A 318 -13.81 -10.64 -14.45
N PRO A 319 -14.74 -10.60 -15.43
CA PRO A 319 -14.76 -9.59 -16.48
C PRO A 319 -15.31 -8.26 -15.97
N VAL A 320 -14.47 -7.49 -15.28
CA VAL A 320 -14.71 -6.09 -14.92
C VAL A 320 -14.07 -5.21 -15.99
N SER A 321 -14.81 -4.25 -16.53
CA SER A 321 -14.23 -3.28 -17.47
C SER A 321 -13.30 -2.30 -16.75
N ASP A 322 -12.31 -1.78 -17.46
CA ASP A 322 -11.37 -0.82 -16.91
C ASP A 322 -12.10 0.42 -16.34
N ASN A 323 -13.09 0.93 -17.07
CA ASN A 323 -13.92 2.07 -16.63
C ASN A 323 -14.68 1.79 -15.33
N GLN A 324 -15.21 0.58 -15.14
CA GLN A 324 -15.86 0.20 -13.88
C GLN A 324 -14.86 0.19 -12.72
N MET A 325 -13.64 -0.31 -12.97
CA MET A 325 -12.59 -0.35 -11.96
C MET A 325 -12.12 1.06 -11.58
N VAL A 326 -11.90 1.93 -12.57
CA VAL A 326 -11.57 3.35 -12.36
C VAL A 326 -12.61 4.01 -11.47
N HIS A 327 -13.89 3.88 -11.82
CA HIS A 327 -14.99 4.47 -11.07
C HIS A 327 -15.09 3.91 -9.65
N LEU A 328 -14.88 2.60 -9.45
CA LEU A 328 -14.83 1.98 -8.13
C LEU A 328 -13.69 2.58 -7.28
N ILE A 329 -12.49 2.71 -7.86
CA ILE A 329 -11.31 3.22 -7.17
C ILE A 329 -11.49 4.70 -6.81
N GLN A 330 -11.95 5.52 -7.76
CA GLN A 330 -12.14 6.96 -7.59
C GLN A 330 -13.21 7.32 -6.55
N ASN A 331 -14.33 6.59 -6.55
CA ASN A 331 -15.54 7.02 -5.83
C ASN A 331 -15.81 6.24 -4.54
N ARG A 332 -15.29 5.00 -4.42
CA ARG A 332 -15.65 4.11 -3.30
C ARG A 332 -14.43 3.60 -2.55
N TYR A 333 -13.41 3.13 -3.24
CA TYR A 333 -12.30 2.41 -2.62
C TYR A 333 -11.58 3.22 -1.52
N TYR A 334 -11.02 4.38 -1.85
CA TYR A 334 -10.26 5.18 -0.88
C TYR A 334 -11.10 5.77 0.26
N PRO A 335 -12.32 6.27 0.03
CA PRO A 335 -13.23 6.65 1.12
C PRO A 335 -13.56 5.48 2.06
N ILE A 336 -13.81 4.29 1.52
CA ILE A 336 -14.07 3.09 2.34
C ILE A 336 -12.81 2.71 3.12
N MET A 337 -11.62 2.75 2.50
CA MET A 337 -10.35 2.45 3.19
C MET A 337 -10.03 3.47 4.29
N PHE A 338 -10.35 4.74 4.08
CA PHE A 338 -10.25 5.77 5.13
C PHE A 338 -11.15 5.41 6.33
N GLY A 339 -12.43 5.12 6.07
CA GLY A 339 -13.38 4.71 7.11
C GLY A 339 -12.93 3.45 7.85
N ILE A 340 -12.60 2.39 7.11
CA ILE A 340 -12.12 1.11 7.66
C ILE A 340 -10.87 1.32 8.52
N GLY A 341 -9.87 2.03 7.98
CA GLY A 341 -8.64 2.30 8.70
C GLY A 341 -8.94 3.01 10.01
N LEU A 342 -9.75 4.08 9.96
CA LEU A 342 -10.00 4.95 11.11
C LEU A 342 -10.78 4.20 12.17
N SER A 343 -11.84 3.51 11.79
CA SER A 343 -12.61 2.66 12.68
C SER A 343 -11.75 1.57 13.32
N LEU A 344 -10.91 0.89 12.54
CA LEU A 344 -10.05 -0.19 13.05
C LEU A 344 -8.99 0.33 14.04
N LEU A 345 -8.38 1.48 13.75
CA LEU A 345 -7.44 2.12 14.66
C LEU A 345 -8.11 2.56 15.97
N LEU A 346 -9.29 3.20 15.89
CA LEU A 346 -10.04 3.64 17.06
C LEU A 346 -10.46 2.45 17.94
N VAL A 347 -10.96 1.37 17.33
CA VAL A 347 -11.29 0.13 18.04
C VAL A 347 -10.06 -0.44 18.75
N LEU A 348 -8.91 -0.51 18.08
CA LEU A 348 -7.65 -0.99 18.65
C LEU A 348 -7.16 -0.09 19.80
N LEU A 349 -7.29 1.23 19.68
CA LEU A 349 -6.95 2.17 20.74
C LEU A 349 -7.82 1.96 21.98
N VAL A 350 -9.14 1.92 21.81
CA VAL A 350 -10.09 1.68 22.91
C VAL A 350 -9.76 0.35 23.59
N MET A 351 -9.60 -0.73 22.81
CA MET A 351 -9.19 -2.04 23.32
C MET A 351 -7.86 -1.99 24.07
N SER A 352 -6.88 -1.21 23.60
CA SER A 352 -5.58 -1.04 24.26
C SER A 352 -5.66 -0.38 25.64
N ILE A 353 -6.64 0.50 25.85
CA ILE A 353 -6.84 1.28 27.08
C ILE A 353 -7.68 0.50 28.11
N LEU A 354 -8.72 -0.22 27.68
CA LEU A 354 -9.62 -0.94 28.59
C LEU A 354 -8.88 -1.93 29.51
N PRO A 355 -9.27 -2.12 30.77
CA PRO A 355 -8.68 -3.15 31.63
C PRO A 355 -9.00 -4.55 31.09
N GLY A 356 -8.03 -5.48 31.15
CA GLY A 356 -8.26 -6.87 30.75
C GLY A 356 -9.08 -7.62 31.80
N LYS A 357 -9.75 -8.72 31.40
CA LYS A 357 -10.38 -9.63 32.37
C LYS A 357 -9.33 -10.07 33.40
N ARG A 358 -9.57 -9.80 34.70
CA ARG A 358 -8.79 -10.40 35.79
C ARG A 358 -8.96 -11.92 35.66
N LYS A 359 -7.87 -12.66 35.49
CA LYS A 359 -7.90 -14.10 35.79
C LYS A 359 -8.23 -14.21 37.28
N GLU A 360 -9.38 -14.78 37.62
CA GLU A 360 -9.52 -15.42 38.92
C GLU A 360 -8.34 -16.38 39.06
N LYS A 361 -7.46 -16.09 40.02
CA LYS A 361 -6.52 -17.07 40.53
C LYS A 361 -7.39 -18.14 41.15
N ASN A 362 -7.57 -19.27 40.47
CA ASN A 362 -8.05 -20.47 41.15
C ASN A 362 -7.04 -20.75 42.26
N ALA A 363 -7.52 -20.60 43.49
CA ALA A 363 -6.84 -20.92 44.73
C ALA A 363 -6.69 -22.44 44.87
#